data_AF-A9DD91-F1
#
_entry.id   AF-A9DD91-F1
#
_cell.length_a   1.000
_cell.length_b   1.000
_cell.length_c   1.000
_cell.angle_alpha   90.00
_cell.angle_beta   90.00
_cell.angle_gamma   90.00
#
_symmetry.space_group_name_H-M   'P 1'
#
loop_
_entity.id
_entity.type
_entity.pdbx_description
1 polymer ?
#
loop_
_entity_poly.entity_id
_entity_poly.type
_entity_poly.pdbx_seq_one_letter_code
_entity_poly.pdbx_strand_id
1 'polypeptide(L)'
;MEEWAEVKRHVADEITLLCDQHHREKTGGLLPKEKVSEANSNPFNLREGVSKPYNLHFAGKTAEVEIGGNSFTCEDQGYGTVMVPLSVDGTPLIALILADGHFLLNLVIFDECNTPVLHIKNNQLYYSTEPWDVQLVGTKLTVREAHRKILIKIDFQPPNRVVINRGRFLRNGVEVLVRPSNVLVTNNSSLISGCHAHNCYGGLIIGHHEQPIGGFMALGGVPRYFGNRTEALKFERESMAEIEANRVAGGI
;
A
#
# COMPACT_ATOMS: atom_id res chain seq x y z
N MET A 1 -8.13 33.17 6.88
CA MET A 1 -7.69 32.18 7.88
C MET A 1 -7.56 32.90 9.20
N GLU A 2 -8.33 32.47 10.19
CA GLU A 2 -8.25 33.01 11.54
C GLU A 2 -7.50 32.02 12.43
N GLU A 3 -6.62 32.50 13.31
CA GLU A 3 -5.87 31.59 14.17
C GLU A 3 -6.65 31.20 15.42
N TRP A 4 -6.48 29.96 15.89
CA TRP A 4 -7.06 29.51 17.16
C TRP A 4 -6.71 30.45 18.33
N ALA A 5 -5.50 31.00 18.33
CA ALA A 5 -5.04 31.97 19.33
C ALA A 5 -5.95 33.21 19.40
N GLU A 6 -6.58 33.59 18.29
CA GLU A 6 -7.44 34.77 18.14
C GLU A 6 -8.92 34.40 18.32
N VAL A 7 -9.42 33.40 17.58
CA VAL A 7 -10.87 33.12 17.49
C VAL A 7 -11.39 32.01 18.38
N LYS A 8 -10.51 31.13 18.90
CA LYS A 8 -10.84 30.01 19.80
C LYS A 8 -12.05 29.16 19.37
N ARG A 9 -12.23 28.97 18.06
CA ARG A 9 -13.27 28.15 17.45
C ARG A 9 -12.72 27.37 16.26
N HIS A 10 -13.43 26.32 15.87
CA HIS A 10 -13.11 25.52 14.69
C HIS A 10 -14.21 25.67 13.63
N VAL A 11 -14.09 26.69 12.78
CA VAL A 11 -14.94 26.89 11.60
C VAL A 11 -14.16 26.42 10.38
N ALA A 12 -14.74 25.56 9.55
CA ALA A 12 -14.04 24.93 8.42
C ALA A 12 -13.38 25.96 7.49
N ASP A 13 -14.09 27.05 7.17
CA ASP A 13 -13.61 28.14 6.29
C ASP A 13 -12.46 28.96 6.90
N GLU A 14 -12.25 28.86 8.21
CA GLU A 14 -11.16 29.55 8.93
C GLU A 14 -9.88 28.69 8.99
N ILE A 15 -9.97 27.40 8.64
CA ILE A 15 -8.90 26.40 8.79
C ILE A 15 -8.25 26.11 7.44
N THR A 16 -6.96 25.79 7.46
CA THR A 16 -6.23 25.31 6.27
C THR A 16 -5.33 24.16 6.65
N LEU A 17 -5.27 23.18 5.75
CA LEU A 17 -4.38 22.04 5.88
C LEU A 17 -3.01 22.42 5.32
N LEU A 18 -1.99 22.34 6.17
CA LEU A 18 -0.59 22.54 5.80
C LEU A 18 0.18 21.24 6.00
N CYS A 19 1.14 20.94 5.13
CA CYS A 19 2.11 19.88 5.39
C CYS A 19 3.02 20.27 6.57
N ASP A 20 3.74 19.29 7.11
CA ASP A 20 4.65 19.45 8.24
C ASP A 20 5.65 20.61 8.06
N GLN A 21 6.25 20.74 6.86
CA GLN A 21 7.17 21.81 6.52
C GLN A 21 6.50 23.18 6.64
N HIS A 22 5.44 23.43 5.88
CA HIS A 22 4.77 24.73 5.85
C HIS A 22 4.06 25.04 7.17
N HIS A 23 3.59 24.01 7.89
CA HIS A 23 3.04 24.17 9.23
C HIS A 23 4.12 24.65 10.21
N ARG A 24 5.33 24.08 10.16
CA ARG A 24 6.48 24.52 10.96
C ARG A 24 6.92 25.92 10.59
N GLU A 25 7.02 26.24 9.29
CA GLU A 25 7.39 27.58 8.82
C GLU A 25 6.35 28.63 9.24
N LYS A 26 5.05 28.32 9.10
CA LYS A 26 3.96 29.21 9.53
C LYS A 26 3.97 29.41 11.05
N THR A 27 4.10 28.33 11.81
CA THR A 27 4.16 28.40 13.28
C THR A 27 5.40 29.16 13.76
N GLY A 28 6.51 29.03 13.04
CA GLY A 28 7.75 29.76 13.31
C GLY A 28 7.78 31.20 12.78
N GLY A 29 6.70 31.69 12.16
CA GLY A 29 6.61 33.04 11.59
C GLY A 29 7.39 33.25 10.28
N LEU A 30 7.94 32.19 9.68
CA LEU A 30 8.69 32.21 8.42
C LEU A 30 7.77 32.18 7.19
N LEU A 31 6.54 31.70 7.35
CA LEU A 31 5.52 31.67 6.29
C LEU A 31 4.35 32.60 6.65
N PRO A 32 4.19 33.76 5.96
CA PRO A 32 3.12 34.71 6.24
C PRO A 32 1.71 34.16 5.96
N LYS A 33 0.70 34.62 6.73
CA LYS A 33 -0.72 34.24 6.57
C LYS A 33 -1.25 34.55 5.16
N GLU A 34 -0.79 35.63 4.55
CA GLU A 34 -1.19 36.09 3.21
C GLU A 34 -0.73 35.09 2.16
N LYS A 35 0.50 34.54 2.30
CA LYS A 35 1.04 33.52 1.39
C LYS A 35 0.29 32.20 1.51
N VAL A 36 -0.13 31.82 2.71
CA VAL A 36 -0.99 30.65 2.91
C VAL A 36 -2.37 30.86 2.27
N SER A 37 -2.95 32.04 2.43
CA SER A 37 -4.27 32.37 1.85
C SER A 37 -4.23 32.43 0.32
N GLU A 38 -3.14 32.96 -0.26
CA GLU A 38 -2.87 32.92 -1.71
C GLU A 38 -2.81 31.46 -2.21
N ALA A 39 -2.07 30.59 -1.50
CA ALA A 39 -1.93 29.18 -1.86
C ALA A 39 -3.26 28.40 -1.76
N ASN A 40 -4.15 28.75 -0.83
CA ASN A 40 -5.48 28.14 -0.73
C ASN A 40 -6.35 28.39 -1.96
N SER A 41 -6.18 29.54 -2.59
CA SER A 41 -6.95 29.91 -3.79
C SER A 41 -6.52 29.10 -5.02
N ASN A 42 -5.31 28.53 -4.98
CA ASN A 42 -4.78 27.71 -6.08
C ASN A 42 -3.83 26.60 -5.57
N PRO A 43 -4.34 25.57 -4.85
CA PRO A 43 -3.50 24.60 -4.15
C PRO A 43 -2.66 23.75 -5.09
N PHE A 44 -1.36 23.61 -4.78
CA PHE A 44 -0.40 22.90 -5.62
C PHE A 44 -0.85 21.48 -6.00
N ASN A 45 -1.22 20.67 -5.01
CA ASN A 45 -1.60 19.27 -5.26
C ASN A 45 -2.85 19.14 -6.16
N LEU A 46 -3.78 20.10 -6.11
CA LEU A 46 -4.97 20.09 -6.98
C LEU A 46 -4.62 20.43 -8.43
N ARG A 47 -3.64 21.31 -8.65
CA ARG A 47 -3.16 21.64 -10.00
C ARG A 47 -2.37 20.50 -10.63
N GLU A 48 -1.47 19.89 -9.86
CA GLU A 48 -0.59 18.84 -10.35
C GLU A 48 -1.24 17.44 -10.32
N GLY A 49 -2.35 17.28 -9.59
CA GLY A 49 -3.05 16.01 -9.41
C GLY A 49 -2.34 15.01 -8.47
N VAL A 50 -1.15 15.34 -7.98
CA VAL A 50 -0.33 14.50 -7.12
C VAL A 50 0.37 15.30 -6.02
N SER A 51 0.78 14.62 -4.96
CA SER A 51 1.60 15.21 -3.89
C SER A 51 3.06 15.44 -4.29
N LYS A 52 3.76 16.29 -3.53
CA LYS A 52 5.24 16.33 -3.55
C LYS A 52 5.81 14.96 -3.11
N PRO A 53 6.86 14.43 -3.77
CA PRO A 53 7.49 13.18 -3.38
C PRO A 53 8.02 13.20 -1.93
N TYR A 54 7.76 12.14 -1.18
CA TYR A 54 8.38 11.86 0.12
C TYR A 54 9.30 10.64 0.00
N ASN A 55 10.56 10.76 0.46
CA ASN A 55 11.57 9.71 0.33
C ASN A 55 11.52 8.72 1.51
N LEU A 56 11.47 7.42 1.20
CA LEU A 56 11.63 6.34 2.18
C LEU A 56 13.10 5.90 2.25
N HIS A 57 13.63 5.72 3.46
CA HIS A 57 15.05 5.47 3.72
C HIS A 57 15.34 4.00 4.06
N PHE A 58 15.22 3.13 3.07
CA PHE A 58 15.55 1.71 3.21
C PHE A 58 16.99 1.41 2.73
N ALA A 59 17.64 0.43 3.35
CA ALA A 59 19.01 0.01 3.07
C ALA A 59 19.26 -1.43 3.52
N GLY A 60 20.30 -2.06 2.97
CA GLY A 60 20.78 -3.37 3.44
C GLY A 60 20.95 -4.39 2.32
N LYS A 61 21.40 -5.59 2.71
CA LYS A 61 21.63 -6.74 1.80
C LYS A 61 20.49 -7.75 1.77
N THR A 62 19.53 -7.60 2.66
CA THR A 62 18.34 -8.44 2.72
C THR A 62 17.12 -7.55 2.70
N ALA A 63 16.00 -8.11 2.28
CA ALA A 63 14.72 -7.45 2.36
C ALA A 63 13.59 -8.40 2.70
N GLU A 64 12.55 -7.84 3.32
CA GLU A 64 11.32 -8.54 3.65
C GLU A 64 10.09 -7.70 3.29
N VAL A 65 9.16 -8.31 2.57
CA VAL A 65 7.81 -7.79 2.39
C VAL A 65 6.84 -8.77 3.03
N GLU A 66 6.10 -8.32 4.02
CA GLU A 66 5.03 -9.08 4.63
C GLU A 66 3.68 -8.62 4.08
N ILE A 67 2.87 -9.55 3.58
CA ILE A 67 1.53 -9.30 3.04
C ILE A 67 0.55 -10.22 3.75
N GLY A 68 -0.22 -9.64 4.67
CA GLY A 68 -1.23 -10.36 5.43
C GLY A 68 -0.73 -11.64 6.07
N GLY A 69 0.33 -11.55 6.89
CA GLY A 69 0.92 -12.69 7.58
C GLY A 69 1.70 -13.66 6.70
N ASN A 70 1.87 -13.38 5.40
CA ASN A 70 2.77 -14.12 4.50
C ASN A 70 4.03 -13.30 4.27
N SER A 71 5.21 -13.92 4.34
CA SER A 71 6.49 -13.22 4.21
C SER A 71 7.22 -13.60 2.92
N PHE A 72 7.72 -12.59 2.22
CA PHE A 72 8.55 -12.72 1.03
C PHE A 72 9.89 -12.08 1.34
N THR A 73 10.96 -12.88 1.31
CA THR A 73 12.31 -12.43 1.62
C THR A 73 13.23 -12.61 0.43
N CYS A 74 14.20 -11.71 0.30
CA CYS A 74 15.28 -11.87 -0.67
C CYS A 74 16.60 -11.33 -0.12
N GLU A 75 17.69 -11.90 -0.59
CA GLU A 75 19.06 -11.42 -0.36
C GLU A 75 19.61 -10.83 -1.66
N ASP A 76 20.46 -9.81 -1.56
CA ASP A 76 21.10 -9.20 -2.72
C ASP A 76 22.08 -10.19 -3.38
N GLN A 77 21.72 -10.67 -4.56
CA GLN A 77 22.51 -11.58 -5.39
C GLN A 77 23.44 -10.84 -6.37
N GLY A 78 23.50 -9.50 -6.30
CA GLY A 78 24.18 -8.65 -7.27
C GLY A 78 23.33 -8.39 -8.53
N TYR A 79 23.71 -7.37 -9.29
CA TYR A 79 23.07 -6.99 -10.57
C TYR A 79 21.60 -6.53 -10.50
N GLY A 80 21.13 -6.03 -9.35
CA GLY A 80 19.78 -5.50 -9.22
C GLY A 80 18.76 -6.61 -8.93
N THR A 81 18.86 -7.24 -7.76
CA THR A 81 17.95 -8.31 -7.32
C THR A 81 16.51 -7.80 -7.29
N VAL A 82 15.60 -8.48 -7.99
CA VAL A 82 14.18 -8.10 -8.05
C VAL A 82 13.32 -9.14 -7.33
N MET A 83 12.39 -8.64 -6.51
CA MET A 83 11.32 -9.43 -5.90
C MET A 83 9.98 -8.75 -6.20
N VAL A 84 9.00 -9.52 -6.65
CA VAL A 84 7.64 -9.09 -6.97
C VAL A 84 6.64 -9.88 -6.13
N PRO A 85 6.41 -9.49 -4.85
CA PRO A 85 5.51 -10.22 -3.96
C PRO A 85 4.07 -10.38 -4.48
N LEU A 86 3.58 -9.43 -5.28
CA LEU A 86 2.25 -9.49 -5.88
C LEU A 86 2.26 -8.89 -7.29
N SER A 87 1.85 -9.69 -8.28
CA SER A 87 1.59 -9.23 -9.65
C SER A 87 0.23 -9.68 -10.16
N VAL A 88 -0.39 -8.82 -10.96
CA VAL A 88 -1.65 -9.12 -11.65
C VAL A 88 -1.50 -8.72 -13.11
N ASP A 89 -1.71 -9.67 -14.02
CA ASP A 89 -1.63 -9.48 -15.46
C ASP A 89 -0.36 -8.76 -15.94
N GLY A 90 0.82 -9.24 -15.53
CA GLY A 90 2.09 -8.59 -15.85
C GLY A 90 2.34 -7.26 -15.13
N THR A 91 1.38 -6.74 -14.38
CA THR A 91 1.54 -5.51 -13.60
C THR A 91 2.08 -5.86 -12.20
N PRO A 92 3.32 -5.50 -11.84
CA PRO A 92 3.81 -5.66 -10.47
C PRO A 92 3.10 -4.65 -9.55
N LEU A 93 2.18 -5.12 -8.72
CA LEU A 93 1.46 -4.27 -7.76
C LEU A 93 2.31 -3.96 -6.54
N ILE A 94 3.17 -4.91 -6.17
CA ILE A 94 4.21 -4.74 -5.16
C ILE A 94 5.48 -5.31 -5.76
N ALA A 95 6.51 -4.48 -5.85
CA ALA A 95 7.81 -4.84 -6.35
C ALA A 95 8.91 -4.10 -5.60
N LEU A 96 10.10 -4.66 -5.73
CA LEU A 96 11.21 -4.34 -4.88
C LEU A 96 12.48 -4.66 -5.63
N ILE A 97 13.41 -3.71 -5.62
CA ILE A 97 14.69 -3.84 -6.28
C ILE A 97 15.78 -3.57 -5.24
N LEU A 98 16.67 -4.53 -5.02
CA LEU A 98 17.92 -4.31 -4.29
C LEU A 98 19.03 -4.01 -5.30
N ALA A 99 19.60 -2.82 -5.21
CA ALA A 99 20.74 -2.41 -6.03
C ALA A 99 21.66 -1.52 -5.21
N ASP A 100 22.96 -1.77 -5.26
CA ASP A 100 24.00 -0.95 -4.61
C ASP A 100 23.76 -0.70 -3.11
N GLY A 101 23.22 -1.70 -2.39
CA GLY A 101 22.87 -1.58 -0.96
C GLY A 101 21.64 -0.71 -0.68
N HIS A 102 20.95 -0.25 -1.73
CA HIS A 102 19.68 0.45 -1.67
C HIS A 102 18.52 -0.48 -1.98
N PHE A 103 17.41 -0.17 -1.33
CA PHE A 103 16.16 -0.89 -1.44
C PHE A 103 15.12 0.00 -2.08
N LEU A 104 14.69 -0.29 -3.30
CA LEU A 104 13.74 0.53 -4.05
C LEU A 104 12.36 -0.12 -4.02
N LEU A 105 11.52 0.34 -3.10
CA LEU A 105 10.12 -0.06 -3.03
C LEU A 105 9.34 0.55 -4.20
N ASN A 106 8.61 -0.31 -4.90
CA ASN A 106 7.62 0.04 -5.90
C ASN A 106 6.27 -0.57 -5.51
N LEU A 107 5.23 0.25 -5.44
CA LEU A 107 3.89 -0.20 -5.07
C LEU A 107 2.86 0.63 -5.81
N VAL A 108 1.87 -0.01 -6.40
CA VAL A 108 0.76 0.69 -7.06
C VAL A 108 -0.58 0.10 -6.62
N ILE A 109 -1.52 0.98 -6.30
CA ILE A 109 -2.90 0.63 -5.99
C ILE A 109 -3.79 1.34 -6.98
N PHE A 110 -4.76 0.60 -7.50
CA PHE A 110 -5.77 1.11 -8.41
C PHE A 110 -7.14 1.14 -7.76
N ASP A 111 -8.01 1.99 -8.28
CA ASP A 111 -9.44 1.96 -8.03
C ASP A 111 -10.14 0.88 -8.91
N GLU A 112 -11.48 0.89 -8.89
CA GLU A 112 -12.32 -0.02 -9.67
C GLU A 112 -12.29 0.27 -11.19
N CYS A 113 -11.80 1.43 -11.60
CA CYS A 113 -11.66 1.85 -12.99
C CYS A 113 -10.23 1.62 -13.54
N ASN A 114 -9.34 1.00 -12.77
CA ASN A 114 -7.90 0.87 -13.06
C ASN A 114 -7.14 2.21 -13.09
N THR A 115 -7.61 3.22 -12.36
CA THR A 115 -6.90 4.49 -12.15
C THR A 115 -5.97 4.36 -10.93
N PRO A 116 -4.68 4.72 -11.04
CA PRO A 116 -3.77 4.71 -9.89
C PRO A 116 -4.20 5.70 -8.80
N VAL A 117 -4.42 5.20 -7.60
CA VAL A 117 -4.82 5.97 -6.41
C VAL A 117 -3.62 6.27 -5.51
N LEU A 118 -2.72 5.30 -5.39
CA LEU A 118 -1.48 5.38 -4.63
C LEU A 118 -0.35 4.79 -5.47
N HIS A 119 0.80 5.47 -5.50
CA HIS A 119 1.99 4.98 -6.18
C HIS A 119 3.24 5.29 -5.36
N ILE A 120 3.95 4.27 -4.91
CA ILE A 120 5.32 4.39 -4.44
C ILE A 120 6.21 4.01 -5.62
N LYS A 121 7.06 4.92 -6.10
CA LYS A 121 7.99 4.67 -7.20
C LYS A 121 9.40 4.89 -6.71
N ASN A 122 10.21 3.84 -6.65
CA ASN A 122 11.59 3.90 -6.14
C ASN A 122 11.70 4.69 -4.82
N ASN A 123 10.96 4.25 -3.80
CA ASN A 123 10.86 4.90 -2.48
C ASN A 123 10.23 6.28 -2.43
N GLN A 124 9.71 6.79 -3.54
CA GLN A 124 9.03 8.06 -3.58
C GLN A 124 7.53 7.85 -3.52
N LEU A 125 6.90 8.38 -2.47
CA LEU A 125 5.45 8.31 -2.27
C LEU A 125 4.73 9.38 -3.09
N TYR A 126 3.84 8.95 -3.98
CA TYR A 126 2.88 9.74 -4.74
C TYR A 126 1.46 9.25 -4.42
N TYR A 127 0.54 10.16 -4.15
CA TYR A 127 -0.88 9.83 -4.02
C TYR A 127 -1.73 10.79 -4.85
N SER A 128 -2.81 10.28 -5.43
CA SER A 128 -3.85 11.07 -6.10
C SER A 128 -4.52 12.00 -5.09
N THR A 129 -5.20 13.05 -5.56
CA THR A 129 -6.07 13.90 -4.75
C THR A 129 -7.48 13.33 -4.57
N GLU A 130 -7.82 12.26 -5.29
CA GLU A 130 -9.11 11.55 -5.19
C GLU A 130 -9.37 10.75 -3.89
N PRO A 131 -8.38 10.14 -3.21
CA PRO A 131 -8.61 9.47 -1.94
C PRO A 131 -9.23 10.40 -0.91
N TRP A 132 -10.11 9.86 -0.07
CA TRP A 132 -10.73 10.60 1.04
C TRP A 132 -9.69 11.14 2.03
N ASP A 133 -8.71 10.33 2.40
CA ASP A 133 -7.70 10.68 3.40
C ASP A 133 -6.44 9.82 3.23
N VAL A 134 -5.28 10.47 3.25
CA VAL A 134 -3.94 9.85 3.19
C VAL A 134 -3.17 10.33 4.41
N GLN A 135 -2.84 9.40 5.31
CA GLN A 135 -2.15 9.70 6.56
C GLN A 135 -0.85 8.93 6.63
N LEU A 136 0.27 9.64 6.73
CA LEU A 136 1.56 9.09 7.12
C LEU A 136 1.88 9.57 8.54
N VAL A 137 1.74 8.70 9.53
CA VAL A 137 2.01 9.01 10.95
C VAL A 137 3.12 8.09 11.45
N GLY A 138 4.29 8.69 11.74
CA GLY A 138 5.50 7.92 12.00
C GLY A 138 5.86 7.06 10.79
N THR A 139 5.89 5.75 10.98
CA THR A 139 6.18 4.76 9.92
C THR A 139 4.94 4.20 9.21
N LYS A 140 3.73 4.63 9.63
CA LYS A 140 2.48 4.01 9.21
C LYS A 140 1.76 4.85 8.19
N LEU A 141 1.62 4.32 6.98
CA LEU A 141 0.80 4.89 5.91
C LEU A 141 -0.60 4.25 5.96
N THR A 142 -1.63 5.09 6.03
CA THR A 142 -3.03 4.68 5.89
C THR A 142 -3.68 5.48 4.77
N VAL A 143 -4.26 4.81 3.78
CA VAL A 143 -5.07 5.44 2.73
C VAL A 143 -6.52 4.99 2.86
N ARG A 144 -7.46 5.91 2.72
CA ARG A 144 -8.91 5.67 2.80
C ARG A 144 -9.60 6.15 1.53
N GLU A 145 -10.54 5.37 1.04
CA GLU A 145 -11.42 5.75 -0.08
C GLU A 145 -12.68 6.49 0.40
N ALA A 146 -13.10 6.25 1.64
CA ALA A 146 -14.27 6.89 2.25
C ALA A 146 -14.18 6.82 3.77
N HIS A 147 -15.11 7.46 4.48
CA HIS A 147 -15.22 7.34 5.92
C HIS A 147 -15.29 5.86 6.35
N ARG A 148 -14.33 5.43 7.19
CA ARG A 148 -14.14 4.05 7.67
C ARG A 148 -13.78 3.00 6.60
N LYS A 149 -13.63 3.36 5.33
CA LYS A 149 -13.21 2.45 4.24
C LYS A 149 -11.72 2.57 3.98
N ILE A 150 -10.93 1.70 4.62
CA ILE A 150 -9.47 1.64 4.46
C ILE A 150 -9.14 0.92 3.15
N LEU A 151 -8.37 1.59 2.30
CA LEU A 151 -7.82 1.02 1.06
C LEU A 151 -6.55 0.22 1.34
N ILE A 152 -5.58 0.84 2.02
CA ILE A 152 -4.34 0.18 2.43
C ILE A 152 -3.84 0.70 3.78
N LYS A 153 -3.15 -0.18 4.50
CA LYS A 153 -2.32 0.12 5.66
C LYS A 153 -0.96 -0.53 5.50
N ILE A 154 0.08 0.30 5.42
CA ILE A 154 1.47 -0.12 5.34
C ILE A 154 2.21 0.38 6.59
N ASP A 155 3.02 -0.48 7.18
CA ASP A 155 4.01 -0.11 8.18
C ASP A 155 5.40 -0.27 7.57
N PHE A 156 6.11 0.85 7.42
CA PHE A 156 7.47 0.87 6.91
C PHE A 156 8.44 0.62 8.07
N GLN A 157 9.14 -0.51 8.05
CA GLN A 157 10.07 -0.90 9.10
C GLN A 157 11.50 -0.86 8.55
N PRO A 158 12.09 0.35 8.38
CA PRO A 158 13.48 0.46 7.98
C PRO A 158 14.38 -0.26 9.00
N PRO A 159 15.50 -0.84 8.55
CA PRO A 159 16.12 -0.56 7.27
C PRO A 159 15.59 -1.39 6.09
N ASN A 160 14.89 -2.51 6.30
CA ASN A 160 14.71 -3.52 5.25
C ASN A 160 13.36 -4.25 5.21
N ARG A 161 12.35 -3.81 5.96
CA ARG A 161 11.07 -4.50 6.05
C ARG A 161 9.88 -3.60 5.74
N VAL A 162 8.91 -4.15 5.01
CA VAL A 162 7.63 -3.48 4.69
C VAL A 162 6.49 -4.42 5.04
N VAL A 163 5.56 -3.97 5.90
CA VAL A 163 4.44 -4.79 6.36
C VAL A 163 3.11 -4.22 5.86
N ILE A 164 2.41 -4.96 5.00
CA ILE A 164 1.09 -4.63 4.47
C ILE A 164 0.05 -5.43 5.25
N ASN A 165 -0.49 -4.80 6.29
CA ASN A 165 -1.44 -5.43 7.23
C ASN A 165 -2.87 -5.50 6.68
N ARG A 166 -3.24 -4.51 5.87
CA ARG A 166 -4.55 -4.44 5.22
C ARG A 166 -4.39 -3.81 3.85
N GLY A 167 -5.11 -4.32 2.88
CA GLY A 167 -5.05 -3.84 1.50
C GLY A 167 -6.23 -4.35 0.69
N ARG A 168 -6.62 -3.59 -0.33
CA ARG A 168 -7.45 -4.04 -1.44
C ARG A 168 -6.70 -3.70 -2.71
N PHE A 169 -6.19 -4.72 -3.39
CA PHE A 169 -5.48 -4.57 -4.65
C PHE A 169 -6.42 -4.94 -5.78
N LEU A 170 -6.65 -3.99 -6.68
CA LEU A 170 -7.48 -4.13 -7.85
C LEU A 170 -6.61 -4.02 -9.10
N ARG A 171 -6.83 -4.91 -10.07
CA ARG A 171 -6.26 -4.77 -11.40
C ARG A 171 -7.02 -5.65 -12.37
N ASN A 172 -7.51 -5.10 -13.48
CA ASN A 172 -8.15 -5.83 -14.58
C ASN A 172 -9.22 -6.84 -14.10
N GLY A 173 -10.05 -6.43 -13.15
CA GLY A 173 -11.13 -7.26 -12.58
C GLY A 173 -10.68 -8.34 -11.58
N VAL A 174 -9.41 -8.42 -11.21
CA VAL A 174 -8.97 -9.20 -10.04
C VAL A 174 -9.03 -8.33 -8.80
N GLU A 175 -9.59 -8.88 -7.72
CA GLU A 175 -9.57 -8.30 -6.38
C GLU A 175 -8.82 -9.22 -5.42
N VAL A 176 -7.70 -8.71 -4.90
CA VAL A 176 -6.92 -9.34 -3.83
C VAL A 176 -7.12 -8.54 -2.55
N LEU A 177 -7.69 -9.20 -1.53
CA LEU A 177 -7.88 -8.63 -0.21
C LEU A 177 -6.74 -9.09 0.70
N VAL A 178 -6.12 -8.13 1.37
CA VAL A 178 -5.11 -8.37 2.40
C VAL A 178 -5.72 -8.05 3.76
N ARG A 179 -5.57 -9.01 4.68
CA ARG A 179 -5.99 -8.95 6.08
C ARG A 179 -4.78 -9.31 6.96
N PRO A 180 -4.77 -8.99 8.26
CA PRO A 180 -3.57 -9.14 9.09
C PRO A 180 -2.95 -10.54 9.07
N SER A 181 -3.75 -11.58 8.86
CA SER A 181 -3.33 -12.98 8.91
C SER A 181 -3.43 -13.73 7.58
N ASN A 182 -4.00 -13.12 6.54
CA ASN A 182 -4.22 -13.81 5.27
C ASN A 182 -4.33 -12.88 4.05
N VAL A 183 -4.20 -13.48 2.88
CA VAL A 183 -4.49 -12.90 1.57
C VAL A 183 -5.59 -13.73 0.91
N LEU A 184 -6.60 -13.07 0.35
CA LEU A 184 -7.72 -13.68 -0.35
C LEU A 184 -7.84 -13.13 -1.77
N VAL A 185 -7.75 -14.01 -2.77
CA VAL A 185 -8.16 -13.70 -4.15
C VAL A 185 -9.66 -13.99 -4.25
N THR A 186 -10.48 -12.95 -4.24
CA THR A 186 -11.94 -13.09 -4.11
C THR A 186 -12.59 -13.75 -5.32
N ASN A 187 -11.95 -13.63 -6.48
CA ASN A 187 -12.43 -14.14 -7.76
C ASN A 187 -12.62 -15.66 -7.77
N ASN A 188 -11.76 -16.42 -7.08
CA ASN A 188 -11.77 -17.88 -7.06
C ASN A 188 -11.64 -18.45 -5.63
N SER A 189 -11.84 -17.61 -4.60
CA SER A 189 -11.70 -17.97 -3.19
C SER A 189 -10.34 -18.59 -2.84
N SER A 190 -9.25 -18.21 -3.52
CA SER A 190 -7.91 -18.67 -3.13
C SER A 190 -7.46 -17.93 -1.87
N LEU A 191 -7.19 -18.66 -0.79
CA LEU A 191 -6.73 -18.15 0.49
C LEU A 191 -5.29 -18.56 0.75
N ILE A 192 -4.44 -17.59 1.11
CA ILE A 192 -3.03 -17.80 1.46
C ILE A 192 -2.78 -17.22 2.85
N SER A 193 -2.20 -18.02 3.76
CA SER A 193 -1.96 -17.63 5.15
C SER A 193 -0.73 -18.35 5.71
N GLY A 194 0.13 -17.61 6.42
CA GLY A 194 1.27 -18.16 7.14
C GLY A 194 2.38 -18.75 6.26
N CYS A 195 2.47 -18.33 4.99
CA CYS A 195 3.51 -18.78 4.09
C CYS A 195 4.79 -17.97 4.23
N HIS A 196 5.93 -18.61 3.95
CA HIS A 196 7.23 -17.96 3.82
C HIS A 196 7.86 -18.33 2.47
N ALA A 197 8.22 -17.33 1.68
CA ALA A 197 8.94 -17.48 0.42
C ALA A 197 10.29 -16.77 0.53
N HIS A 198 11.36 -17.46 0.12
CA HIS A 198 12.72 -16.94 0.17
C HIS A 198 13.36 -16.99 -1.22
N ASN A 199 13.99 -15.89 -1.64
CA ASN A 199 14.67 -15.72 -2.93
C ASN A 199 13.80 -16.10 -4.14
N CYS A 200 12.50 -15.78 -4.08
CA CYS A 200 11.57 -15.98 -5.19
C CYS A 200 11.44 -14.68 -6.00
N TYR A 201 11.54 -14.78 -7.34
CA TYR A 201 11.30 -13.62 -8.21
C TYR A 201 9.86 -13.13 -8.07
N GLY A 202 8.87 -14.00 -8.31
CA GLY A 202 7.46 -13.70 -8.04
C GLY A 202 6.95 -14.33 -6.74
N GLY A 203 6.11 -13.60 -6.01
CA GLY A 203 5.36 -14.12 -4.87
C GLY A 203 4.04 -14.73 -5.30
N LEU A 204 3.00 -13.90 -5.35
CA LEU A 204 1.69 -14.24 -5.89
C LEU A 204 1.55 -13.68 -7.31
N ILE A 205 1.59 -14.56 -8.30
CA ILE A 205 1.51 -14.23 -9.72
C ILE A 205 0.11 -14.56 -10.22
N ILE A 206 -0.72 -13.56 -10.52
CA ILE A 206 -2.13 -13.78 -10.85
C ILE A 206 -2.41 -13.34 -12.29
N GLY A 207 -3.11 -14.20 -13.05
CA GLY A 207 -3.54 -13.86 -14.40
C GLY A 207 -2.45 -13.95 -15.46
N HIS A 208 -2.65 -13.27 -16.58
CA HIS A 208 -1.84 -13.46 -17.79
C HIS A 208 -0.56 -12.64 -17.76
N HIS A 209 0.59 -13.30 -17.88
CA HIS A 209 1.89 -12.65 -18.04
C HIS A 209 2.44 -13.04 -19.41
N GLU A 210 2.68 -12.05 -20.29
CA GLU A 210 3.21 -12.30 -21.65
C GLU A 210 4.51 -13.12 -21.61
N GLN A 211 5.36 -12.79 -20.65
CA GLN A 211 6.53 -13.58 -20.29
C GLN A 211 6.27 -14.24 -18.93
N PRO A 212 6.02 -15.55 -18.87
CA PRO A 212 5.84 -16.25 -17.60
C PRO A 212 7.06 -16.07 -16.71
N ILE A 213 6.81 -15.71 -15.45
CA ILE A 213 7.84 -15.57 -14.43
C ILE A 213 7.73 -16.71 -13.41
N GLY A 214 8.87 -17.18 -12.90
CA GLY A 214 8.91 -18.15 -11.81
C GLY A 214 8.57 -17.49 -10.48
N GLY A 215 7.91 -18.22 -9.58
CA GLY A 215 7.55 -17.68 -8.29
C GLY A 215 6.95 -18.70 -7.33
N PHE A 216 6.59 -18.22 -6.14
CA PHE A 216 6.02 -19.03 -5.07
C PHE A 216 4.67 -19.63 -5.44
N MET A 217 3.75 -18.83 -6.00
CA MET A 217 2.43 -19.29 -6.43
C MET A 217 1.98 -18.56 -7.70
N ALA A 218 1.54 -19.32 -8.70
CA ALA A 218 0.94 -18.79 -9.91
C ALA A 218 -0.52 -19.24 -10.03
N LEU A 219 -1.44 -18.27 -10.17
CA LEU A 219 -2.87 -18.49 -10.35
C LEU A 219 -3.28 -18.05 -11.75
N GLY A 220 -3.32 -19.02 -12.67
CA GLY A 220 -3.87 -18.85 -14.02
C GLY A 220 -5.40 -18.91 -14.03
N GLY A 221 -6.02 -18.36 -15.07
CA GLY A 221 -7.45 -18.57 -15.35
C GLY A 221 -8.42 -17.98 -14.32
N VAL A 222 -8.01 -16.98 -13.54
CA VAL A 222 -8.86 -16.36 -12.51
C VAL A 222 -10.06 -15.62 -13.15
N PRO A 223 -11.31 -15.97 -12.77
CA PRO A 223 -12.52 -15.38 -13.37
C PRO A 223 -12.71 -13.93 -12.92
N ARG A 224 -12.85 -12.98 -13.85
CA ARG A 224 -12.82 -11.54 -13.54
C ARG A 224 -14.16 -10.95 -13.11
N TYR A 225 -15.25 -11.41 -13.70
CA TYR A 225 -16.56 -10.78 -13.56
C TYR A 225 -17.65 -11.73 -13.05
N PHE A 226 -17.28 -12.97 -12.70
CA PHE A 226 -18.21 -14.04 -12.33
C PHE A 226 -18.06 -14.53 -10.88
N GLY A 227 -17.25 -13.85 -10.06
CA GLY A 227 -17.03 -14.23 -8.67
C GLY A 227 -18.15 -13.70 -7.74
N ASN A 228 -18.62 -14.54 -6.82
CA ASN A 228 -19.50 -14.10 -5.75
C ASN A 228 -18.65 -13.66 -4.53
N ARG A 229 -18.43 -12.35 -4.43
CA ARG A 229 -17.63 -11.75 -3.34
C ARG A 229 -18.16 -12.12 -1.95
N THR A 230 -19.48 -12.23 -1.78
CA THR A 230 -20.09 -12.60 -0.49
C THR A 230 -19.74 -14.03 -0.09
N GLU A 231 -19.76 -14.95 -1.05
CA GLU A 231 -19.34 -16.34 -0.82
C GLU A 231 -17.84 -16.44 -0.55
N ALA A 232 -17.00 -15.71 -1.27
CA ALA A 232 -15.56 -15.67 -1.01
C ALA A 232 -15.23 -15.18 0.40
N LEU A 233 -15.92 -14.13 0.87
CA LEU A 233 -15.78 -13.63 2.25
C LEU A 233 -16.34 -14.60 3.30
N LYS A 234 -17.37 -15.39 2.95
CA LYS A 234 -17.85 -16.46 3.83
C LYS A 234 -16.82 -17.57 3.95
N PHE A 235 -16.30 -18.05 2.81
CA PHE A 235 -15.22 -19.03 2.74
C PHE A 235 -13.99 -18.59 3.55
N GLU A 236 -13.53 -17.35 3.37
CA GLU A 236 -12.41 -16.79 4.13
C GLU A 236 -12.61 -16.94 5.65
N ARG A 237 -13.79 -16.56 6.16
CA ARG A 237 -14.08 -16.65 7.61
C ARG A 237 -14.09 -18.09 8.11
N GLU A 238 -14.68 -19.00 7.35
CA GLU A 238 -14.77 -20.42 7.70
C GLU A 238 -13.37 -21.07 7.72
N SER A 239 -12.58 -20.85 6.67
CA SER A 239 -11.21 -21.36 6.58
C SER A 239 -10.28 -20.77 7.65
N MET A 240 -10.38 -19.47 7.96
CA MET A 240 -9.55 -18.88 9.02
C MET A 240 -9.95 -19.38 10.41
N ALA A 241 -11.23 -19.65 10.66
CA ALA A 241 -11.67 -20.26 11.92
C ALA A 241 -11.12 -21.69 12.07
N GLU A 242 -11.09 -22.45 10.99
CA GLU A 242 -10.49 -23.80 10.96
C GLU A 242 -8.97 -23.76 11.19
N ILE A 243 -8.25 -22.85 10.51
CA ILE A 243 -6.80 -22.66 10.69
C ILE A 243 -6.48 -22.32 12.14
N GLU A 244 -7.25 -21.42 12.77
CA GLU A 244 -7.03 -21.04 14.15
C GLU A 244 -7.32 -22.19 15.12
N ALA A 245 -8.42 -22.93 14.90
CA ALA A 245 -8.74 -24.11 15.69
C ALA A 245 -7.63 -25.18 15.61
N ASN A 246 -7.07 -25.39 14.42
CA ASN A 246 -5.97 -26.34 14.21
C ASN A 246 -4.66 -25.88 14.86
N ARG A 247 -4.38 -24.57 14.90
CA ARG A 247 -3.23 -24.02 15.63
C ARG A 247 -3.35 -24.26 17.14
N VAL A 248 -4.52 -24.00 17.71
CA VAL A 248 -4.79 -24.21 19.15
C VAL A 248 -4.73 -25.70 19.52
N ALA A 249 -5.28 -26.58 18.66
CA ALA A 249 -5.26 -28.02 18.89
C ALA A 249 -3.87 -28.67 18.68
N GLY A 250 -3.05 -28.09 17.79
CA GLY A 250 -1.74 -28.59 17.41
C GLY A 250 -0.60 -28.29 18.38
N GLY A 251 -0.81 -27.42 19.38
CA GLY A 251 0.14 -27.18 20.47
C GLY A 251 1.55 -26.79 20.02
N ILE A 252 1.70 -25.58 19.48
CA ILE A 252 2.94 -24.80 19.57
C ILE A 252 2.58 -23.45 20.21
#